data_AF-A0A975MU31-F1
#
_entry.id   AF-A0A975MU31-F1
#
_cell.length_a   1.000
_cell.length_b   1.000
_cell.length_c   1.000
_cell.angle_alpha   90.00
_cell.angle_beta   90.00
_cell.angle_gamma   90.00
#
_symmetry.space_group_name_H-M   'P 1'
#
loop_
_entity.id
_entity.type
_entity.pdbx_description
1 polymer ?
#
loop_
_entity_poly.entity_id
_entity_poly.type
_entity_poly.pdbx_seq_one_letter_code
_entity_poly.pdbx_strand_id
1 'polypeptide(L)'
;MPKGYNTCMRHYTAAFAALALLLAGCGGEAPVAQAPPSTSQPPTTTQPPPSTTSSATPTSSSEAPSSSQKPLPVAPPSSNVKDCFDGDCTLLLAKPAKIPLDTKTLHYSSMRVTSISAESLAYFVPYPGGGGASSTVGVGLGGSAFGFKDGPMIRVGLTLVDGKPALVLQRDNGS
;
A
#
# COMPACT_ATOMS: atom_id res chain seq x y z
N MET A 1 -46.28 -9.87 2.71
CA MET A 1 -46.40 -10.21 1.27
C MET A 1 -45.00 -10.38 0.70
N PRO A 2 -44.63 -11.55 0.15
CA PRO A 2 -43.30 -11.82 -0.42
C PRO A 2 -43.27 -11.53 -1.93
N LYS A 3 -42.14 -11.04 -2.45
CA LYS A 3 -41.71 -10.99 -3.88
C LYS A 3 -40.39 -10.19 -3.92
N GLY A 4 -39.28 -10.60 -4.50
CA GLY A 4 -38.91 -11.79 -5.26
C GLY A 4 -37.39 -11.74 -5.50
N TYR A 5 -36.79 -12.92 -5.65
CA TYR A 5 -35.36 -13.12 -5.89
C TYR A 5 -35.00 -12.76 -7.32
N ASN A 6 -33.83 -12.15 -7.54
CA ASN A 6 -33.18 -12.11 -8.86
C ASN A 6 -31.71 -12.49 -8.73
N THR A 7 -31.48 -13.80 -8.78
CA THR A 7 -30.20 -14.43 -9.08
C THR A 7 -29.94 -14.26 -10.57
N CYS A 8 -28.83 -13.64 -10.97
CA CYS A 8 -28.35 -13.73 -12.35
C CYS A 8 -26.92 -14.28 -12.35
N MET A 9 -26.85 -15.62 -12.32
CA MET A 9 -25.68 -16.35 -12.83
C MET A 9 -25.57 -16.06 -14.33
N ARG A 10 -24.43 -15.54 -14.78
CA ARG A 10 -23.95 -15.79 -16.13
C ARG A 10 -22.51 -16.27 -16.10
N HIS A 11 -22.40 -17.58 -16.28
CA HIS A 11 -21.25 -18.28 -16.81
C HIS A 11 -20.69 -17.57 -18.05
N TYR A 12 -19.38 -17.31 -18.05
CA TYR A 12 -18.60 -17.22 -19.28
C TYR A 12 -17.30 -18.00 -19.12
N THR A 13 -17.36 -19.26 -19.56
CA THR A 13 -16.25 -20.13 -19.91
C THR A 13 -15.83 -19.89 -21.35
N ALA A 14 -14.53 -19.60 -21.58
CA ALA A 14 -13.72 -19.97 -22.75
C ALA A 14 -12.34 -19.28 -22.59
N ALA A 15 -11.23 -19.96 -22.32
CA ALA A 15 -10.43 -20.90 -23.15
C ALA A 15 -9.27 -20.21 -23.93
N PHE A 16 -8.05 -20.63 -23.57
CA PHE A 16 -6.81 -20.79 -24.36
C PHE A 16 -6.33 -19.70 -25.33
N ALA A 17 -5.11 -19.21 -25.10
CA ALA A 17 -4.01 -19.27 -26.09
C ALA A 17 -2.65 -19.06 -25.41
N ALA A 18 -1.86 -20.12 -25.32
CA ALA A 18 -0.44 -20.06 -25.02
C ALA A 18 0.31 -19.65 -26.30
N LEU A 19 1.21 -18.66 -26.20
CA LEU A 19 2.16 -18.36 -27.26
C LEU A 19 3.56 -18.23 -26.63
N ALA A 20 4.34 -19.29 -26.76
CA ALA A 20 5.77 -19.30 -26.54
C ALA A 20 6.46 -18.87 -27.85
N LEU A 21 7.38 -17.91 -27.78
CA LEU A 21 8.35 -17.66 -28.85
C LEU A 21 9.69 -17.22 -28.24
N LEU A 22 10.67 -18.11 -28.43
CA LEU A 22 12.10 -17.98 -28.19
C LEU A 22 12.69 -16.81 -28.98
N LEU A 23 13.74 -16.16 -28.45
CA LEU A 23 14.90 -15.72 -29.23
C LEU A 23 16.13 -15.61 -28.33
N ALA A 24 17.01 -16.61 -28.48
CA ALA A 24 18.40 -16.54 -28.07
C ALA A 24 19.14 -15.52 -28.95
N GLY A 25 19.92 -14.64 -28.33
CA GLY A 25 20.87 -13.75 -29.01
C GLY A 25 22.28 -14.00 -28.47
N CYS A 26 23.11 -14.63 -29.29
CA CYS A 26 24.48 -15.07 -29.03
C CYS A 26 25.42 -14.42 -30.07
N GLY A 27 26.64 -14.08 -29.65
CA GLY A 27 27.78 -13.76 -30.52
C GLY A 27 28.01 -12.26 -30.77
N GLY A 28 29.21 -11.70 -30.71
CA GLY A 28 30.57 -12.22 -30.49
C GLY A 28 31.56 -11.13 -30.94
N GLU A 29 32.78 -11.10 -30.41
CA GLU A 29 34.05 -10.82 -31.12
C GLU A 29 35.23 -10.90 -30.13
N ALA A 30 36.30 -11.58 -30.54
CA ALA A 30 37.64 -11.58 -29.92
C ALA A 30 38.62 -11.08 -31.01
N PRO A 31 39.97 -11.10 -30.86
CA PRO A 31 40.88 -10.85 -29.73
C PRO A 31 41.91 -9.74 -30.09
N VAL A 32 42.66 -9.17 -29.13
CA VAL A 32 44.01 -8.68 -29.42
C VAL A 32 44.95 -8.93 -28.25
N ALA A 33 46.09 -9.54 -28.57
CA ALA A 33 47.17 -9.91 -27.67
C ALA A 33 48.13 -8.74 -27.39
N GLN A 34 48.66 -8.63 -26.17
CA GLN A 34 50.01 -8.10 -25.94
C GLN A 34 50.61 -8.60 -24.61
N ALA A 35 51.91 -8.88 -24.65
CA ALA A 35 52.68 -9.72 -23.71
C ALA A 35 53.36 -8.92 -22.56
N PRO A 36 54.02 -9.60 -21.58
CA PRO A 36 54.36 -9.14 -20.21
C PRO A 36 55.69 -8.33 -20.16
N PRO A 37 56.27 -7.83 -19.02
CA PRO A 37 56.21 -8.38 -17.65
C PRO A 37 56.36 -7.41 -16.43
N SER A 38 56.40 -8.04 -15.25
CA SER A 38 57.16 -7.68 -14.04
C SER A 38 56.58 -6.76 -12.96
N THR A 39 56.58 -7.34 -11.74
CA THR A 39 56.86 -6.74 -10.42
C THR A 39 55.90 -5.70 -9.83
N SER A 40 55.22 -6.06 -8.74
CA SER A 40 55.54 -5.57 -7.39
C SER A 40 54.63 -6.16 -6.32
N GLN A 41 55.18 -6.26 -5.11
CA GLN A 41 54.64 -6.84 -3.88
C GLN A 41 53.25 -6.33 -3.48
N PRO A 42 52.50 -7.10 -2.67
CA PRO A 42 51.28 -6.64 -2.03
C PRO A 42 51.59 -5.75 -0.80
N PRO A 43 51.11 -4.50 -0.72
CA PRO A 43 50.92 -3.85 0.57
C PRO A 43 49.64 -4.37 1.21
N THR A 44 49.79 -5.13 2.30
CA THR A 44 48.75 -5.37 3.31
C THR A 44 48.15 -4.04 3.72
N THR A 45 46.91 -3.78 3.29
CA THR A 45 46.13 -2.65 3.77
C THR A 45 45.03 -3.22 4.65
N THR A 46 45.20 -3.00 5.95
CA THR A 46 44.24 -3.28 7.01
C THR A 46 42.91 -2.61 6.68
N GLN A 47 41.89 -3.42 6.39
CA GLN A 47 40.52 -2.95 6.22
C GLN A 47 40.00 -2.44 7.58
N PRO A 48 39.58 -1.17 7.70
CA PRO A 48 38.90 -0.72 8.91
C PRO A 48 37.59 -1.50 9.10
N PRO A 49 37.22 -1.82 10.35
CA PRO A 49 35.99 -2.56 10.63
C PRO A 49 34.77 -1.81 10.05
N PRO A 50 33.74 -2.53 9.57
CA PRO A 50 32.52 -1.90 9.11
C PRO A 50 31.89 -1.10 10.27
N SER A 51 31.75 0.21 10.07
CA SER A 51 30.95 1.07 10.95
C SER A 51 29.51 0.60 10.91
N THR A 52 29.09 -0.14 11.94
CA THR A 52 27.71 -0.49 12.23
C THR A 52 26.94 0.80 12.54
N THR A 53 26.45 1.46 11.50
CA THR A 53 25.51 2.55 11.64
C THR A 53 24.19 1.93 12.09
N SER A 54 23.98 1.94 13.40
CA SER A 54 22.72 1.56 14.03
C SER A 54 21.63 2.44 13.46
N SER A 55 20.80 1.85 12.61
CA SER A 55 19.59 2.47 12.09
C SER A 55 18.65 2.67 13.27
N ALA A 56 18.58 3.90 13.78
CA ALA A 56 17.68 4.26 14.85
C ALA A 56 16.24 4.00 14.37
N THR A 57 15.56 3.09 15.06
CA THR A 57 14.17 2.73 14.83
C THR A 57 13.29 3.92 15.24
N PRO A 58 12.54 4.58 14.33
CA PRO A 58 11.59 5.60 14.75
C PRO A 58 10.42 4.90 15.45
N THR A 59 10.44 4.89 16.79
CA THR A 59 9.31 4.43 17.60
C THR A 59 8.34 5.60 17.73
N SER A 60 7.49 5.80 16.73
CA SER A 60 6.29 6.64 16.87
C SER A 60 5.15 5.77 17.40
N SER A 61 5.14 5.57 18.73
CA SER A 61 3.90 5.19 19.43
C SER A 61 3.01 6.43 19.47
N SER A 62 2.14 6.55 18.47
CA SER A 62 1.00 7.46 18.52
C SER A 62 -0.04 6.82 19.43
N GLU A 63 -0.10 7.24 20.69
CA GLU A 63 -1.25 6.94 21.55
C GLU A 63 -2.52 7.42 20.84
N ALA A 64 -3.43 6.48 20.56
CA ALA A 64 -4.67 6.78 19.86
C ALA A 64 -5.59 7.60 20.80
N PRO A 65 -6.02 8.82 20.43
CA PRO A 65 -7.09 9.47 21.15
C PRO A 65 -8.38 8.65 20.96
N SER A 66 -8.88 8.06 22.04
CA SER A 66 -10.20 7.41 22.07
C SER A 66 -11.29 8.47 21.93
N SER A 67 -11.61 8.84 20.70
CA SER A 67 -12.81 9.63 20.40
C SER A 67 -14.04 8.74 20.63
N SER A 68 -14.83 9.07 21.64
CA SER A 68 -16.15 8.46 21.90
C SER A 68 -17.23 9.01 20.96
N GLN A 69 -16.91 9.17 19.67
CA GLN A 69 -17.91 9.51 18.67
C GLN A 69 -18.70 8.24 18.28
N LYS A 70 -20.02 8.39 18.22
CA LYS A 70 -20.92 7.36 17.69
C LYS A 70 -20.39 6.92 16.31
N PRO A 71 -20.08 5.64 16.08
CA PRO A 71 -19.53 5.19 14.81
C PRO A 71 -20.46 5.60 13.66
N LEU A 72 -19.92 6.28 12.65
CA LEU A 72 -20.64 6.46 11.40
C LEU A 72 -20.93 5.07 10.82
N PRO A 73 -22.10 4.87 10.17
CA PRO A 73 -22.39 3.62 9.50
C PRO A 73 -21.30 3.35 8.46
N VAL A 74 -20.75 2.14 8.48
CA VAL A 74 -19.71 1.72 7.54
C VAL A 74 -20.32 1.62 6.15
N ALA A 75 -19.67 2.23 5.15
CA ALA A 75 -20.10 2.17 3.76
C ALA A 75 -20.15 0.73 3.24
N PRO A 76 -21.04 0.40 2.28
CA PRO A 76 -21.07 -0.93 1.67
C PRO A 76 -19.72 -1.34 1.06
N PRO A 77 -19.35 -2.62 1.10
CA PRO A 77 -18.11 -3.09 0.50
C PRO A 77 -18.13 -2.97 -1.02
N SER A 78 -17.02 -2.47 -1.57
CA SER A 78 -16.75 -2.38 -3.01
C SER A 78 -15.38 -3.00 -3.33
N SER A 79 -15.19 -3.39 -4.59
CA SER A 79 -13.89 -3.77 -5.15
C SER A 79 -13.28 -2.66 -6.03
N ASN A 80 -13.99 -1.55 -6.24
CA ASN A 80 -13.54 -0.45 -7.08
C ASN A 80 -12.86 0.62 -6.24
N VAL A 81 -11.55 0.81 -6.44
CA VAL A 81 -10.74 1.79 -5.69
C VAL A 81 -11.22 3.24 -5.83
N LYS A 82 -11.99 3.55 -6.89
CA LYS A 82 -12.53 4.89 -7.15
C LYS A 82 -13.70 5.24 -6.24
N ASP A 83 -14.35 4.23 -5.65
CA ASP A 83 -15.46 4.45 -4.73
C ASP A 83 -14.99 5.05 -3.40
N CYS A 84 -13.67 5.08 -3.18
CA CYS A 84 -13.01 5.69 -2.03
C CYS A 84 -12.54 7.13 -2.28
N PHE A 85 -12.91 7.75 -3.40
CA PHE A 85 -12.37 9.05 -3.80
C PHE A 85 -12.67 10.17 -2.80
N ASP A 86 -13.82 10.14 -2.16
CA ASP A 86 -14.26 11.09 -1.13
C ASP A 86 -13.77 10.75 0.30
N GLY A 87 -13.04 9.65 0.45
CA GLY A 87 -12.53 9.19 1.74
C GLY A 87 -13.58 8.49 2.61
N ASP A 88 -14.70 8.05 2.04
CA ASP A 88 -15.74 7.30 2.75
C ASP A 88 -16.13 6.02 1.98
N CYS A 89 -15.51 4.89 2.34
CA CYS A 89 -15.71 3.63 1.63
C CYS A 89 -15.30 2.41 2.46
N THR A 90 -15.79 1.24 2.05
CA THR A 90 -15.21 -0.06 2.41
C THR A 90 -14.70 -0.73 1.14
N LEU A 91 -13.40 -1.01 1.08
CA LEU A 91 -12.73 -1.51 -0.12
C LEU A 91 -12.08 -2.86 0.12
N LEU A 92 -12.61 -3.89 -0.56
CA LEU A 92 -12.03 -5.21 -0.62
C LEU A 92 -10.71 -5.17 -1.38
N LEU A 93 -9.62 -5.54 -0.70
CA LEU A 93 -8.28 -5.53 -1.29
C LEU A 93 -7.63 -6.91 -1.12
N ALA A 94 -7.22 -7.52 -2.23
CA ALA A 94 -6.45 -8.75 -2.22
C ALA A 94 -4.93 -8.53 -2.28
N LYS A 95 -4.50 -7.29 -2.56
CA LYS A 95 -3.09 -6.93 -2.78
C LYS A 95 -2.88 -5.43 -2.52
N PRO A 96 -1.62 -4.98 -2.36
CA PRO A 96 -1.27 -3.57 -2.28
C PRO A 96 -1.88 -2.75 -3.43
N ALA A 97 -2.39 -1.56 -3.12
CA ALA A 97 -3.14 -0.73 -4.06
C ALA A 97 -2.92 0.77 -3.79
N LYS A 98 -3.03 1.57 -4.86
CA LYS A 98 -3.10 3.04 -4.76
C LYS A 98 -4.56 3.46 -4.86
N ILE A 99 -5.03 4.18 -3.86
CA ILE A 99 -6.39 4.67 -3.75
C ILE A 99 -6.37 6.16 -4.08
N PRO A 100 -7.03 6.61 -5.16
CA PRO A 100 -7.14 8.03 -5.46
C PRO A 100 -8.01 8.70 -4.40
N LEU A 101 -7.61 9.90 -3.98
CA LEU A 101 -8.38 10.73 -3.05
C LEU A 101 -8.68 12.09 -3.69
N ASP A 102 -9.78 12.69 -3.29
CA ASP A 102 -10.19 14.01 -3.77
C ASP A 102 -9.29 15.09 -3.18
N THR A 103 -8.37 15.57 -3.99
CA THR A 103 -7.42 16.62 -3.58
C THR A 103 -8.12 17.94 -3.25
N LYS A 104 -9.31 18.19 -3.80
CA LYS A 104 -10.04 19.44 -3.57
C LYS A 104 -10.67 19.49 -2.19
N THR A 105 -11.16 18.35 -1.71
CA THR A 105 -11.86 18.26 -0.42
C THR A 105 -10.97 17.71 0.69
N LEU A 106 -10.10 16.75 0.39
CA LEU A 106 -9.24 16.08 1.38
C LEU A 106 -7.80 16.58 1.40
N HIS A 107 -7.39 17.41 0.43
CA HIS A 107 -6.01 17.90 0.26
C HIS A 107 -4.94 16.82 0.01
N TYR A 108 -5.32 15.53 -0.01
CA TYR A 108 -4.47 14.42 -0.41
C TYR A 108 -4.84 13.95 -1.81
N SER A 109 -3.84 13.63 -2.63
CA SER A 109 -4.06 13.10 -3.99
C SER A 109 -4.28 11.59 -4.02
N SER A 110 -3.73 10.87 -3.04
CA SER A 110 -3.89 9.43 -2.94
C SER A 110 -3.42 8.90 -1.60
N MET A 111 -3.86 7.69 -1.26
CA MET A 111 -3.27 6.83 -0.23
C MET A 111 -2.71 5.57 -0.91
N ARG A 112 -1.59 5.05 -0.42
CA ARG A 112 -1.01 3.78 -0.88
C ARG A 112 -1.12 2.74 0.22
N VAL A 113 -1.86 1.67 -0.03
CA VAL A 113 -1.78 0.44 0.76
C VAL A 113 -0.53 -0.32 0.32
N THR A 114 0.40 -0.54 1.24
CA THR A 114 1.69 -1.21 0.97
C THR A 114 1.66 -2.68 1.34
N SER A 115 0.87 -3.06 2.35
CA SER A 115 0.60 -4.44 2.73
C SER A 115 -0.81 -4.55 3.29
N ILE A 116 -1.49 -5.66 3.01
CA ILE A 116 -2.79 -5.96 3.60
C ILE A 116 -2.93 -7.46 3.82
N SER A 117 -3.46 -7.82 4.99
CA SER A 117 -3.75 -9.18 5.44
C SER A 117 -5.05 -9.17 6.26
N ALA A 118 -5.50 -10.35 6.68
CA ALA A 118 -6.67 -10.46 7.55
C ALA A 118 -6.46 -9.81 8.94
N GLU A 119 -5.21 -9.59 9.36
CA GLU A 119 -4.86 -9.13 10.71
C GLU A 119 -4.34 -7.70 10.73
N SER A 120 -3.69 -7.26 9.65
CA SER A 120 -3.03 -5.96 9.57
C SER A 120 -3.09 -5.32 8.19
N LEU A 121 -3.10 -4.00 8.19
CA LEU A 121 -3.07 -3.13 7.02
C LEU A 121 -1.94 -2.11 7.22
N ALA A 122 -0.98 -2.07 6.31
CA ALA A 122 0.04 -1.03 6.26
C ALA A 122 -0.20 -0.09 5.08
N TYR A 123 -0.04 1.20 5.32
CA TYR A 123 -0.27 2.22 4.29
C TYR A 123 0.68 3.41 4.43
N PHE A 124 0.77 4.18 3.35
CA PHE A 124 1.51 5.42 3.23
C PHE A 124 0.64 6.51 2.60
N VAL A 125 0.65 7.72 3.17
CA VAL A 125 -0.04 8.89 2.65
C VAL A 125 0.99 9.95 2.28
N PRO A 126 1.20 10.26 0.99
CA PRO A 126 2.05 11.36 0.56
C PRO A 126 1.42 12.71 0.94
N TYR A 127 2.23 13.63 1.45
CA TYR A 127 1.78 14.98 1.77
C TYR A 127 1.89 15.92 0.56
N PRO A 128 0.96 16.89 0.42
CA PRO A 128 1.11 17.97 -0.53
C PRO A 128 2.34 18.81 -0.13
N GLY A 129 3.37 18.85 -0.99
CA GLY A 129 4.64 19.51 -0.70
C GLY A 129 5.83 18.57 -0.47
N GLY A 130 5.61 17.25 -0.45
CA GLY A 130 6.67 16.25 -0.35
C GLY A 130 6.64 15.47 0.96
N GLY A 131 7.36 14.35 0.99
CA GLY A 131 7.32 13.41 2.12
C GLY A 131 5.98 12.69 2.25
N GLY A 132 5.68 12.22 3.46
CA GLY A 132 4.43 11.55 3.80
C GLY A 132 4.49 10.85 5.15
N ALA A 133 3.41 10.19 5.52
CA ALA A 133 3.35 9.36 6.73
C ALA A 133 3.02 7.91 6.39
N SER A 134 3.62 6.99 7.14
CA SER A 134 3.30 5.57 7.12
C SER A 134 2.62 5.18 8.43
N SER A 135 1.69 4.23 8.37
CA SER A 135 1.12 3.62 9.57
C SER A 135 0.71 2.18 9.31
N THR A 136 0.54 1.42 10.38
CA THR A 136 0.01 0.05 10.35
C THR A 136 -1.13 -0.04 11.34
N VAL A 137 -2.26 -0.58 10.89
CA VAL A 137 -3.45 -0.77 11.72
C VAL A 137 -3.82 -2.25 11.79
N GLY A 138 -4.28 -2.68 12.97
CA GLY A 138 -4.89 -3.99 13.15
C GLY A 138 -6.36 -3.98 12.75
N VAL A 139 -7.01 -5.14 12.90
CA VAL A 139 -8.47 -5.27 12.74
C VAL A 139 -9.19 -4.33 13.69
N GLY A 140 -10.12 -3.53 13.15
CA GLY A 140 -10.88 -2.52 13.88
C GLY A 140 -11.17 -1.31 13.01
N LEU A 141 -12.21 -0.56 13.38
CA LEU A 141 -12.55 0.71 12.76
C LEU A 141 -11.74 1.83 13.44
N GLY A 142 -11.03 2.63 12.65
CA GLY A 142 -10.30 3.81 13.15
C GLY A 142 -9.02 3.51 13.92
N GLY A 143 -8.26 2.48 13.54
CA GLY A 143 -6.96 2.17 14.14
C GLY A 143 -5.89 3.25 13.91
N SER A 144 -6.07 4.08 12.90
CA SER A 144 -5.28 5.28 12.67
C SER A 144 -6.10 6.34 11.95
N ALA A 145 -5.55 7.54 11.85
CA ALA A 145 -6.15 8.61 11.06
C ALA A 145 -5.09 9.56 10.53
N PHE A 146 -5.43 10.27 9.47
CA PHE A 146 -4.61 11.33 8.89
C PHE A 146 -5.50 12.48 8.44
N GLY A 147 -4.99 13.70 8.51
CA GLY A 147 -5.76 14.90 8.20
C GLY A 147 -4.93 16.15 8.43
N PHE A 148 -5.48 17.29 8.03
CA PHE A 148 -4.91 18.60 8.34
C PHE A 148 -5.63 19.20 9.54
N LYS A 149 -4.95 20.11 10.27
CA LYS A 149 -5.50 20.75 11.47
C LYS A 149 -6.86 21.43 11.21
N ASP A 150 -7.01 22.05 10.04
CA ASP A 150 -8.20 22.82 9.64
C ASP A 150 -8.97 22.13 8.49
N GLY A 151 -8.77 20.82 8.31
CA GLY A 151 -9.36 20.05 7.21
C GLY A 151 -10.03 18.76 7.70
N PRO A 152 -10.70 18.03 6.78
CA PRO A 152 -11.32 16.75 7.13
C PRO A 152 -10.25 15.73 7.56
N MET A 153 -10.59 14.95 8.57
CA MET A 153 -9.74 13.87 9.08
C MET A 153 -10.24 12.56 8.48
N ILE A 154 -9.35 11.77 7.89
CA ILE A 154 -9.67 10.44 7.38
C ILE A 154 -9.22 9.41 8.38
N ARG A 155 -10.17 8.65 8.92
CA ARG A 155 -9.91 7.45 9.73
C ARG A 155 -9.66 6.27 8.81
N VAL A 156 -8.64 5.49 9.14
CA VAL A 156 -8.28 4.27 8.43
C VAL A 156 -8.54 3.09 9.35
N GLY A 157 -9.25 2.11 8.83
CA GLY A 157 -9.55 0.86 9.52
C GLY A 157 -9.31 -0.36 8.65
N LEU A 158 -9.27 -1.51 9.29
CA LEU A 158 -9.25 -2.82 8.66
C LEU A 158 -10.45 -3.61 9.18
N THR A 159 -11.22 -4.19 8.27
CA THR A 159 -12.30 -5.12 8.61
C THR A 159 -12.22 -6.37 7.75
N LEU A 160 -13.04 -7.36 8.07
CA LEU A 160 -13.22 -8.57 7.29
C LEU A 160 -14.63 -8.58 6.68
N VAL A 161 -14.71 -8.75 5.37
CA VAL A 161 -15.96 -8.93 4.63
C VAL A 161 -15.89 -10.32 4.00
N ASP A 162 -16.75 -11.22 4.44
CA ASP A 162 -16.75 -12.64 4.04
C ASP A 162 -15.37 -13.31 4.20
N GLY A 163 -14.67 -12.99 5.30
CA GLY A 163 -13.33 -13.49 5.59
C GLY A 163 -12.19 -12.87 4.75
N LYS A 164 -12.49 -11.89 3.90
CA LYS A 164 -11.50 -11.16 3.11
C LYS A 164 -11.17 -9.82 3.74
N PRO A 165 -9.89 -9.38 3.74
CA PRO A 165 -9.53 -8.09 4.29
C PRO A 165 -10.12 -6.96 3.43
N ALA A 166 -10.71 -6.00 4.12
CA ALA A 166 -11.26 -4.79 3.54
C ALA A 166 -10.70 -3.57 4.27
N LEU A 167 -10.17 -2.64 3.50
CA LEU A 167 -9.84 -1.30 3.98
C LEU A 167 -11.14 -0.56 4.27
N VAL A 168 -11.18 0.17 5.38
CA VAL A 168 -12.25 1.14 5.65
C VAL A 168 -11.63 2.53 5.70
N LEU A 169 -12.18 3.44 4.90
CA LEU A 169 -11.93 4.88 5.03
C LEU A 169 -13.21 5.54 5.53
N GLN A 170 -13.08 6.36 6.56
CA GLN A 170 -14.19 7.16 7.08
C GLN A 170 -13.73 8.59 7.25
N ARG A 171 -14.40 9.50 6.53
CA ARG A 171 -14.21 10.93 6.70
C ARG A 171 -14.90 11.39 7.98
N ASP A 172 -14.11 11.88 8.92
CA ASP A 172 -14.52 12.60 10.10
C ASP A 172 -14.52 14.09 9.75
N ASN A 173 -15.70 14.71 9.80
CA ASN A 173 -15.85 16.11 9.39
C ASN A 173 -15.34 17.11 10.44
N GLY A 174 -14.78 16.66 11.57
CA GLY A 174 -14.57 17.54 12.72
C GLY A 174 -15.91 18.03 13.27
N SER A 175 -16.00 18.22 14.58
CA SER A 175 -17.14 18.90 15.22
C SER A 175 -16.74 20.31 15.58
#